data_AF-A0A2A5SFK9-F1
#
_entry.id   AF-A0A2A5SFK9-F1
#
_cell.length_a   1.000
_cell.length_b   1.000
_cell.length_c   1.000
_cell.angle_alpha   90.00
_cell.angle_beta   90.00
_cell.angle_gamma   90.00
#
_symmetry.space_group_name_H-M   'P 1'
#
loop_
_entity.id
_entity.type
_entity.pdbx_description
1 polymer ?
#
loop_
_entity_poly.entity_id
_entity_poly.type
_entity_poly.pdbx_seq_one_letter_code
_entity_poly.pdbx_strand_id
1 'polypeptide(L)' 'MKKGDIIILADGQKATVIFGDESNYQHSCIVKLENGQLKVVEEKNISLLSLN' A
#
# COMPACT_ATOMS: atom_id res chain seq x y z
N MET A 1 -7.19 2.88 2.27
CA MET A 1 -6.46 1.66 2.71
C MET A 1 -6.13 1.77 4.18
N LYS A 2 -6.22 0.68 4.94
CA LYS A 2 -5.95 0.68 6.38
C LYS A 2 -4.57 0.10 6.67
N LYS A 3 -3.97 0.52 7.79
CA LYS A 3 -2.76 -0.10 8.30
C LYS A 3 -3.02 -1.60 8.53
N GLY A 4 -2.15 -2.44 8.00
CA GLY A 4 -2.25 -3.90 8.05
C GLY A 4 -2.83 -4.52 6.78
N ASP A 5 -3.43 -3.75 5.88
CA ASP A 5 -3.86 -4.27 4.57
C ASP A 5 -2.65 -4.78 3.77
N ILE A 6 -2.83 -5.90 3.07
CA ILE A 6 -1.84 -6.39 2.11
C ILE A 6 -2.31 -5.97 0.72
N ILE A 7 -1.47 -5.20 0.02
CA ILE A 7 -1.70 -4.79 -1.37
C ILE A 7 -0.70 -5.47 -2.28
N ILE A 8 -1.07 -5.61 -3.56
CA ILE A 8 -0.16 -6.03 -4.62
C ILE A 8 0.15 -4.79 -5.45
N LEU A 9 1.43 -4.47 -5.57
CA LEU A 9 1.90 -3.37 -6.42
C LEU A 9 1.80 -3.76 -7.90
N ALA A 10 1.85 -2.76 -8.78
CA ALA A 10 1.76 -2.98 -10.24
C ALA A 10 2.85 -3.92 -10.80
N ASP A 11 3.96 -4.08 -10.08
CA ASP A 11 5.05 -5.00 -10.40
C ASP A 11 4.82 -6.44 -9.88
N GLY A 12 3.66 -6.71 -9.28
CA GLY A 12 3.31 -8.01 -8.70
C GLY A 12 3.86 -8.25 -7.30
N GLN A 13 4.63 -7.31 -6.72
CA GLN A 13 5.16 -7.45 -5.37
C GLN A 13 4.07 -7.26 -4.32
N LYS A 14 4.11 -8.09 -3.27
CA LYS A 14 3.26 -7.90 -2.09
C LYS A 14 3.85 -6.83 -1.18
N ALA A 15 2.98 -5.99 -0.68
CA ALA A 15 3.35 -4.95 0.27
C ALA A 15 2.30 -4.86 1.37
N THR A 16 2.74 -4.65 2.61
CA THR A 16 1.86 -4.42 3.75
C THR A 16 1.75 -2.93 4.01
N VAL A 17 0.53 -2.40 4.05
CA VAL A 17 0.28 -1.00 4.39
C VAL A 17 0.66 -0.78 5.85
N ILE A 18 1.64 0.09 6.09
CA ILE A 18 2.07 0.46 7.44
C ILE A 18 1.56 1.84 7.85
N PHE A 19 1.26 2.70 6.87
CA PHE A 19 0.55 3.96 7.04
C PHE A 19 -0.47 4.12 5.89
N GLY A 20 -1.75 4.19 6.23
CA GLY A 20 -2.84 4.34 5.26
C GLY A 20 -3.63 5.63 5.49
N ASP A 21 -4.94 5.58 5.21
CA ASP A 21 -5.92 6.69 5.32
C ASP A 21 -5.99 7.37 6.69
N GLU A 22 -5.53 6.69 7.74
CA GLU A 22 -5.49 7.24 9.11
C GLU A 22 -4.42 8.33 9.28
N SER A 23 -3.64 8.62 8.23
CA SER A 23 -2.57 9.62 8.22
C SER A 23 -2.94 10.83 7.34
N ASN A 24 -2.27 11.97 7.54
CA ASN A 24 -2.42 13.19 6.72
C ASN A 24 -2.10 12.99 5.22
N TYR A 25 -1.72 11.79 4.79
CA TYR A 25 -1.50 11.43 3.40
C TYR A 25 -2.85 11.14 2.72
N GLN A 26 -3.64 12.19 2.51
CA GLN A 26 -4.78 12.12 1.59
C GLN A 26 -4.21 11.73 0.22
N HIS A 27 -4.58 10.56 -0.29
CA HIS A 27 -4.15 9.97 -1.57
C HIS A 27 -2.81 9.23 -1.63
N SER A 28 -2.13 9.01 -0.51
CA SER A 28 -0.91 8.21 -0.48
C SER A 28 -0.86 7.28 0.73
N CYS A 29 -0.23 6.13 0.58
CA CYS A 29 0.04 5.22 1.68
C CYS A 29 1.51 4.84 1.69
N ILE A 30 2.02 4.49 2.87
CA ILE A 30 3.35 3.90 3.01
C ILE A 30 3.17 2.42 3.18
N VAL A 31 3.84 1.66 2.34
CA VAL A 31 3.84 0.20 2.39
C VAL A 31 5.23 -0.33 2.66
N LYS A 32 5.27 -1.46 3.36
CA LYS A 32 6.47 -2.26 3.57
C LYS A 32 6.45 -3.45 2.61
N LEU A 33 7.44 -3.51 1.74
CA LEU A 33 7.66 -4.62 0.83
C LEU A 33 8.14 -5.88 1.60
N GLU A 34 8.02 -7.06 1.00
CA GLU A 34 8.53 -8.31 1.58
C GLU A 34 10.05 -8.27 1.83
N ASN A 35 10.80 -7.52 1.03
CA ASN A 35 12.24 -7.30 1.22
C ASN A 35 12.56 -6.36 2.42
N GLY A 36 11.54 -5.87 3.14
CA GLY A 36 11.67 -4.99 4.28
C GLY A 36 11.82 -3.50 3.95
N GLN A 37 11.94 -3.14 2.67
CA GLN A 37 12.00 -1.74 2.23
C GLN A 37 10.64 -1.05 2.39
N LEU A 38 10.69 0.26 2.67
CA LEU A 38 9.51 1.10 2.75
C LEU A 38 9.35 1.89 1.45
N LYS A 39 8.12 1.95 0.94
CA LYS A 39 7.80 2.68 -0.29
C LYS A 39 6.55 3.52 -0.07
N VAL A 40 6.59 4.76 -0.53
CA VAL A 40 5.40 5.61 -0.62
C VAL A 40 4.70 5.29 -1.93
N VAL A 41 3.40 5.00 -1.86
CA VAL A 41 2.59 4.64 -3.01
C VAL A 41 1.36 5.53 -3.02
N GLU A 42 1.21 6.28 -4.10
CA GLU A 42 0.03 7.10 -4.34
C GLU A 42 -1.13 6.21 -4.76
N GLU A 43 -2.33 6.50 -4.25
CA GLU A 43 -3.56 5.74 -4.46
C GLU A 43 -3.87 5.51 -5.95
N LYS A 44 -3.51 6.49 -6.81
CA LYS A 44 -3.66 6.40 -8.27
C LYS A 44 -2.86 5.28 -8.93
N ASN A 45 -1.78 4.82 -8.29
CA ASN A 45 -0.90 3.76 -8.78
C ASN A 45 -1.18 2.40 -8.13
N ILE A 46 -2.22 2.31 -7.29
CA ILE A 46 -2.57 1.09 -6.59
C ILE A 46 -3.76 0.46 -7.28
N SER A 47 -3.50 -0.62 -8.01
CA SER A 47 -4.55 -1.55 -8.42
C SER A 47 -4.99 -2.32 -7.17
N LEU A 48 -5.98 -1.79 -6.45
CA LEU A 48 -6.60 -2.51 -5.36
C LEU A 48 -7.36 -3.71 -5.96
N LEU A 49 -6.70 -4.88 -5.97
CA LEU A 49 -7.42 -6.14 -6.15
C LEU A 49 -8.34 -6.27 -4.95
N SER A 50 -9.60 -5.87 -5.13
CA SER A 50 -10.68 -6.23 -4.21
C SER A 50 -10.75 -7.76 -4.23
N LEU A 51 -10.17 -8.39 -3.21
CA LEU A 51 -10.26 -9.82 -3.01
C LEU A 51 -11.72 -10.10 -2.60
N ASN A 52 -12.56 -10.42 -3.59
CA ASN A 52 -13.89 -10.99 -3.38
C ASN A 52 -13.78 -12.45 -2.92
#